data_AF-A0AAE5XDG3-F1
#
_entry.id   AF-A0AAE5XDG3-F1
#
_cell.length_a   1.000
_cell.length_b   1.000
_cell.length_c   1.000
_cell.angle_alpha   90.00
_cell.angle_beta   90.00
_cell.angle_gamma   90.00
#
_symmetry.space_group_name_H-M   'P 1'
#
loop_
_entity.id
_entity.type
_entity.pdbx_description
1 polymer ?
#
loop_
_entity_poly.entity_id
_entity_poly.type
_entity_poly.pdbx_seq_one_letter_code
_entity_poly.pdbx_strand_id
1 'polypeptide(L)' 'MEDLLVLFLKLLGFIAQGVFFFVMEFLIKGPGYLIHRLFAGKHADLDGLFAIVFGILFWVVVGFGAYFIYSLV' A
#
# COMPACT_ATOMS: atom_id res chain seq x y z
N MET A 1 33.44 -5.92 17.54
CA MET A 1 32.69 -6.76 16.55
C MET A 1 31.20 -6.64 16.80
N GLU A 2 30.76 -6.67 18.07
CA GLU A 2 29.37 -6.47 18.49
C GLU A 2 28.81 -5.10 18.08
N ASP A 3 29.56 -4.00 18.25
CA ASP A 3 29.09 -2.65 17.86
C ASP A 3 28.80 -2.51 16.37
N LEU A 4 29.60 -3.17 15.53
CA LEU A 4 29.44 -3.16 14.07
C LEU A 4 28.17 -3.91 13.66
N LEU A 5 27.86 -5.01 14.36
CA LEU A 5 26.65 -5.80 14.15
C LEU A 5 25.41 -5.00 14.57
N VAL A 6 25.45 -4.32 15.72
CA VAL A 6 24.36 -3.46 16.18
C VAL A 6 24.09 -2.30 15.21
N LEU A 7 25.15 -1.67 14.69
CA LEU A 7 25.01 -0.60 13.70
C LEU A 7 24.38 -1.13 12.40
N PHE A 8 24.82 -2.29 11.93
CA PHE A 8 24.27 -2.94 10.74
C PHE A 8 22.78 -3.28 10.89
N LEU A 9 22.37 -3.85 12.04
CA LEU A 9 20.96 -4.15 12.30
C LEU A 9 20.09 -2.90 12.35
N LYS A 10 20.58 -1.80 12.95
CA LYS A 10 19.86 -0.52 12.95
C LYS A 10 19.67 0.03 11.53
N LEU A 11 20.71 -0.05 10.70
CA LEU A 11 20.64 0.37 9.31
C LEU A 11 19.64 -0.46 8.51
N LEU A 12 19.66 -1.79 8.68
CA LEU A 12 18.67 -2.67 8.07
C LEU A 12 17.25 -2.34 8.51
N GLY A 13 17.03 -2.08 9.80
CA GLY A 13 15.72 -1.66 10.32
C GLY A 13 15.23 -0.37 9.67
N PHE A 14 16.12 0.61 9.50
CA PHE A 14 15.79 1.88 8.84
C PHE A 14 15.42 1.69 7.36
N ILE A 15 16.19 0.88 6.63
CA ILE A 15 15.91 0.57 5.22
C ILE A 15 14.59 -0.21 5.11
N ALA A 16 14.39 -1.23 5.95
CA ALA A 16 13.16 -2.02 5.95
C ALA A 16 11.93 -1.17 6.24
N GLN A 17 12.03 -0.22 7.18
CA GLN A 17 10.98 0.75 7.45
C GLN A 17 10.67 1.60 6.20
N GLY A 18 11.69 2.17 5.56
CA GLY A 18 11.50 2.96 4.33
C GLY A 18 10.86 2.17 3.19
N VAL A 19 11.33 0.94 2.97
CA VAL A 19 10.75 0.03 1.96
C VAL A 19 9.29 -0.30 2.31
N PHE A 20 9.00 -0.61 3.56
CA PHE A 20 7.64 -0.89 4.01
C PHE A 20 6.70 0.29 3.77
N PHE A 21 7.12 1.52 4.09
CA PHE A 21 6.34 2.72 3.81
C PHE A 21 6.07 2.89 2.32
N PHE A 22 7.10 2.76 1.48
CA PHE A 22 6.95 2.88 0.04
C PHE A 22 6.00 1.81 -0.54
N VAL A 23 6.14 0.57 -0.08
CA VAL A 23 5.27 -0.54 -0.51
C VAL A 23 3.83 -0.28 -0.06
N MET A 24 3.60 0.13 1.18
CA MET A 24 2.25 0.43 1.66
C MET A 24 1.63 1.61 0.92
N GLU A 25 2.40 2.66 0.66
CA GLU A 25 1.97 3.80 -0.14
C GLU A 25 1.59 3.37 -1.56
N PHE A 26 2.41 2.56 -2.21
CA PHE A 26 2.13 2.02 -3.53
C PHE A 26 0.90 1.11 -3.56
N LEU A 27 0.76 0.22 -2.57
CA LEU A 27 -0.37 -0.71 -2.46
C LEU A 27 -1.70 0.01 -2.20
N ILE A 28 -1.69 1.12 -1.46
CA ILE A 28 -2.91 1.88 -1.19
C ILE A 28 -3.17 2.88 -2.32
N LYS A 29 -2.25 3.83 -2.55
CA LYS A 29 -2.46 4.93 -3.50
C LYS A 29 -2.47 4.45 -4.95
N GLY A 30 -1.67 3.42 -5.30
CA GLY A 30 -1.59 2.90 -6.66
C GLY A 30 -2.95 2.46 -7.24
N PRO A 31 -3.61 1.42 -6.69
CA PRO A 31 -4.92 1.00 -7.16
C PRO A 31 -5.98 2.09 -6.98
N GLY A 32 -5.92 2.83 -5.89
CA GLY A 32 -6.87 3.91 -5.64
C GLY A 32 -6.79 5.05 -6.65
N TYR A 33 -5.60 5.43 -7.09
CA TYR A 33 -5.40 6.39 -8.18
C TYR A 33 -5.88 5.84 -9.51
N LEU A 34 -5.60 4.57 -9.83
CA LEU A 34 -6.10 3.95 -11.06
C LEU A 34 -7.62 3.99 -11.12
N ILE A 35 -8.28 3.64 -10.01
CA ILE A 35 -9.74 3.72 -9.89
C ILE A 35 -10.21 5.17 -10.01
N HIS A 36 -9.61 6.10 -9.26
CA HIS A 36 -9.96 7.52 -9.32
C HIS A 36 -9.83 8.08 -10.74
N ARG A 37 -8.79 7.69 -11.48
CA ARG A 37 -8.53 8.08 -12.87
C ARG A 37 -9.61 7.59 -13.84
N LEU A 38 -10.27 6.48 -13.57
CA LEU A 38 -11.40 6.02 -14.39
C LEU A 38 -12.60 6.98 -14.30
N PHE A 39 -12.78 7.65 -13.16
CA PHE A 39 -13.91 8.57 -12.93
C PHE A 39 -13.56 10.03 -13.19
N ALA A 40 -12.40 10.49 -12.73
CA ALA A 40 -11.96 11.88 -12.82
C ALA A 40 -11.09 12.19 -14.06
N GLY A 41 -10.72 11.16 -14.84
CA GLY A 41 -9.88 11.32 -16.03
C GLY A 41 -8.51 11.94 -15.69
N LYS A 42 -8.14 13.00 -16.42
CA LYS A 42 -6.84 13.69 -16.24
C LYS A 42 -6.77 14.53 -14.95
N HIS A 43 -7.88 14.76 -14.28
CA HIS A 43 -7.93 15.50 -13.00
C HIS A 43 -7.66 14.61 -11.79
N ALA A 44 -7.45 13.32 -12.00
CA ALA A 44 -7.10 12.42 -10.91
C ALA A 44 -5.74 12.79 -10.32
N ASP A 45 -5.74 13.04 -9.02
CA ASP A 45 -4.57 13.29 -8.21
C ASP A 45 -4.19 12.02 -7.44
N LEU A 46 -2.90 11.68 -7.46
CA LEU A 46 -2.31 10.53 -6.76
C LEU A 46 -2.20 10.79 -5.26
N ASP A 47 -1.94 12.04 -4.88
CA ASP A 47 -1.82 12.45 -3.47
C ASP A 47 -3.13 12.98 -2.90
N GLY A 48 -4.15 13.08 -3.75
CA GLY A 48 -5.50 13.47 -3.36
C GLY A 48 -6.15 12.44 -2.43
N LEU A 49 -7.00 12.93 -1.54
CA LEU A 49 -7.79 12.11 -0.61
C LEU A 49 -8.54 10.97 -1.31
N PHE A 50 -9.04 11.21 -2.53
CA PHE A 50 -9.75 10.21 -3.32
C PHE A 50 -8.89 8.99 -3.65
N ALA A 51 -7.61 9.15 -4.01
CA ALA A 51 -6.74 8.01 -4.28
C ALA A 51 -6.57 7.13 -3.04
N ILE A 52 -6.44 7.72 -1.85
CA ILE A 52 -6.36 6.94 -0.60
C ILE A 52 -7.68 6.21 -0.32
N VAL A 53 -8.82 6.91 -0.44
CA VAL A 53 -10.15 6.34 -0.17
C VAL A 53 -10.45 5.18 -1.13
N PHE A 54 -10.25 5.36 -2.43
CA PHE A 54 -10.46 4.29 -3.41
C PHE A 54 -9.50 3.12 -3.19
N GLY A 55 -8.26 3.38 -2.75
CA GLY A 55 -7.28 2.36 -2.42
C GLY A 55 -7.72 1.48 -1.24
N ILE A 56 -8.20 2.09 -0.17
CA ILE A 56 -8.74 1.37 1.00
C ILE A 56 -9.97 0.56 0.58
N LEU A 57 -10.91 1.15 -0.16
CA LEU A 57 -12.11 0.46 -0.63
C LEU A 57 -11.76 -0.74 -1.53
N PHE A 58 -10.76 -0.61 -2.40
CA PHE A 58 -10.28 -1.70 -3.23
C PHE A 58 -9.84 -2.90 -2.36
N TRP A 59 -9.01 -2.68 -1.34
CA TRP A 59 -8.54 -3.76 -0.47
C TRP A 59 -9.64 -4.35 0.42
N VAL A 60 -10.62 -3.55 0.83
CA VAL A 60 -11.83 -4.05 1.51
C VAL A 60 -12.56 -5.03 0.60
N VAL A 61 -12.85 -4.65 -0.65
CA VAL A 61 -13.55 -5.52 -1.62
C VAL A 61 -12.73 -6.77 -1.93
N VAL A 62 -11.42 -6.64 -2.17
CA VAL A 62 -10.53 -7.78 -2.42
C VAL A 62 -10.49 -8.72 -1.22
N GLY A 63 -10.36 -8.19 0.00
CA GLY A 63 -10.31 -8.98 1.23
C GLY A 63 -11.61 -9.73 1.49
N PHE A 64 -12.76 -9.05 1.36
CA PHE A 64 -14.07 -9.70 1.47
C PHE A 64 -14.27 -10.75 0.38
N GLY A 65 -13.94 -10.42 -0.88
CA GLY A 65 -14.03 -11.36 -1.99
C GLY A 65 -13.19 -12.62 -1.76
N ALA A 66 -11.94 -12.46 -1.31
CA ALA A 66 -11.07 -13.57 -0.98
C ALA A 66 -11.61 -14.42 0.18
N TYR A 67 -12.14 -13.79 1.23
CA TYR A 67 -12.76 -14.50 2.35
C TYR A 67 -13.97 -15.32 1.90
N PHE A 68 -14.87 -14.74 1.10
CA PHE A 68 -16.03 -15.47 0.59
C PHE A 68 -15.62 -16.64 -0.30
N ILE A 69 -14.66 -16.46 -1.21
CA ILE A 69 -14.15 -17.56 -2.04
C ILE A 69 -13.57 -18.66 -1.17
N TYR A 70 -12.75 -18.32 -0.18
CA TYR A 70 -12.19 -19.30 0.76
C TYR A 70 -13.28 -20.03 1.55
N SER A 71 -14.35 -19.33 1.97
CA SER A 71 -15.45 -19.94 2.72
C SER A 71 -16.33 -20.89 1.89
N LEU A 72 -16.28 -20.79 0.56
CA LEU A 72 -17.04 -21.62 -0.37
C LEU A 72 -16.28 -22.90 -0.79
N VAL A 73 -14.98 -22.98 -0.50
CA VAL A 73 -14.09 -24.13 -0.80
C VAL A 73 -13.94 -24.99 0.45
#